data_AF-A0A524A3J5-F1
#
_entry.id   AF-A0A524A3J5-F1
#
_cell.length_a   1.000
_cell.length_b   1.000
_cell.length_c   1.000
_cell.angle_alpha   90.00
_cell.angle_beta   90.00
_cell.angle_gamma   90.00
#
_symmetry.space_group_name_H-M   'P 1'
#
loop_
_entity.id
_entity.type
_entity.pdbx_description
1 polymer ?
#
loop_
_entity_poly.entity_id
_entity_poly.type
_entity_poly.pdbx_seq_one_letter_code
_entity_poly.pdbx_strand_id
1 'polypeptide(L)' 'MLSVGVDMVEIPRIARALERWGERFLHKVYTEEEVAYCRGRVPELAARFAAKEAISK' A
#
# COMPACT_ATOMS: atom_id res chain seq x y z
N MET A 1 1.64 19.38 17.24
CA MET A 1 1.19 18.35 18.20
C MET A 1 1.57 17.00 17.62
N LEU A 2 2.18 16.11 18.38
CA LEU A 2 2.45 14.74 17.92
C LEU A 2 1.15 13.93 18.07
N SER A 3 0.72 13.25 17.01
CA SER A 3 -0.46 12.39 16.96
C SER A 3 -0.05 10.95 16.61
N VAL A 4 -0.96 10.01 16.86
CA VAL A 4 -0.81 8.61 16.48
C VAL A 4 -1.99 8.22 15.61
N GLY A 5 -1.71 7.67 14.43
CA GLY A 5 -2.70 7.10 13.53
C GLY A 5 -2.58 5.59 13.45
N VAL A 6 -3.70 4.92 13.23
CA VAL A 6 -3.79 3.48 12.99
C VAL A 6 -4.66 3.23 11.77
N ASP A 7 -4.29 2.26 10.95
CA ASP A 7 -5.09 1.82 9.80
C ASP A 7 -5.01 0.31 9.62
N MET A 8 -6.07 -0.27 9.06
CA MET A 8 -6.17 -1.69 8.79
C MET A 8 -6.67 -1.90 7.36
N VAL A 9 -5.96 -2.74 6.61
CA VAL A 9 -6.24 -2.99 5.20
C VAL A 9 -6.36 -4.48 4.95
N GLU A 10 -7.46 -4.88 4.33
CA GLU A 10 -7.62 -6.24 3.81
C GLU A 10 -6.68 -6.49 2.62
N ILE A 11 -5.85 -7.53 2.70
CA ILE A 11 -4.96 -7.93 1.61
C ILE A 11 -5.73 -8.16 0.29
N PRO A 12 -6.90 -8.84 0.27
CA PRO A 12 -7.70 -8.99 -0.95
C PRO A 12 -8.14 -7.67 -1.59
N ARG A 13 -8.30 -6.59 -0.81
CA ARG A 13 -8.64 -5.27 -1.34
C ARG A 13 -7.52 -4.72 -2.22
N ILE A 14 -6.28 -4.90 -1.79
CA ILE A 14 -5.09 -4.45 -2.53
C ILE A 14 -4.86 -5.34 -3.75
N ALA A 15 -5.09 -6.65 -3.65
CA ALA A 15 -5.07 -7.55 -4.80
C ALA A 15 -6.04 -7.07 -5.90
N ARG A 16 -7.31 -6.83 -5.54
CA ARG A 16 -8.33 -6.34 -6.47
C ARG A 16 -7.99 -4.97 -7.08
N ALA A 17 -7.34 -4.09 -6.31
CA ALA A 17 -6.90 -2.79 -6.81
C ALA A 17 -5.79 -2.94 -7.86
N LEU A 18 -4.82 -3.82 -7.61
CA LEU A 18 -3.75 -4.15 -8.56
C LEU A 18 -4.31 -4.81 -9.82
N GLU A 19 -5.25 -5.75 -9.70
CA GLU A 19 -5.90 -6.38 -10.85
C GLU A 19 -6.68 -5.37 -11.70
N ARG A 20 -7.40 -4.44 -11.06
CA ARG A 20 -8.25 -3.47 -11.75
C ARG A 20 -7.46 -2.34 -12.42
N TRP A 21 -6.38 -1.88 -11.81
CA TRP A 21 -5.69 -0.65 -12.21
C TRP A 21 -4.21 -0.84 -12.58
N GLY A 22 -3.64 -2.01 -12.30
CA GLY A 22 -2.27 -2.38 -12.65
C GLY A 22 -1.23 -1.38 -12.16
N GLU A 23 -0.25 -1.12 -13.03
CA GLU A 23 0.87 -0.21 -12.78
C GLU A 23 0.43 1.21 -12.41
N ARG A 24 -0.73 1.68 -12.89
CA ARG A 24 -1.23 3.01 -12.56
C ARG A 24 -1.54 3.15 -11.07
N PHE A 25 -2.10 2.12 -10.44
CA PHE A 25 -2.29 2.12 -8.99
C PHE A 25 -0.95 1.98 -8.27
N LEU A 26 -0.09 1.09 -8.76
CA LEU A 26 1.19 0.80 -8.16
C LEU A 26 2.06 2.06 -8.07
N HIS A 27 2.32 2.74 -9.18
CA HIS A 27 3.14 3.94 -9.23
C HIS A 27 2.48 5.19 -8.61
N LYS A 28 1.16 5.17 -8.40
CA LYS A 28 0.48 6.25 -7.68
C LYS A 28 0.71 6.17 -6.17
N VAL A 29 0.87 4.97 -5.62
CA VAL A 29 0.88 4.73 -4.18
C VAL A 29 2.29 4.41 -3.65
N TYR A 30 3.10 3.73 -4.45
CA TYR A 30 4.41 3.22 -4.05
C TYR A 30 5.52 3.88 -4.87
N THR A 31 6.67 4.11 -4.22
CA THR A 31 7.91 4.46 -4.91
C THR A 31 8.48 3.23 -5.63
N GLU A 32 9.38 3.44 -6.59
CA GLU A 32 10.05 2.34 -7.31
C GLU A 32 10.80 1.39 -6.36
N GLU A 33 11.44 1.94 -5.34
CA GLU A 33 12.16 1.18 -4.30
C GLU A 33 11.20 0.32 -3.48
N GLU A 34 10.02 0.83 -3.14
CA GLU A 34 9.00 0.08 -2.41
C GLU A 34 8.44 -1.06 -3.27
N VAL A 35 8.19 -0.81 -4.55
CA VAL A 35 7.75 -1.84 -5.51
C VAL A 35 8.80 -2.94 -5.63
N ALA A 36 10.07 -2.56 -5.81
CA ALA A 36 11.19 -3.49 -5.88
C ALA A 36 11.35 -4.31 -4.59
N TYR A 37 11.18 -3.68 -3.43
CA TYR A 37 11.21 -4.35 -2.13
C TYR A 37 10.09 -5.39 -2.01
N CYS A 38 8.86 -5.03 -2.41
CA CYS A 38 7.70 -5.91 -2.29
C CYS A 38 7.78 -7.12 -3.21
N ARG A 39 8.54 -7.07 -4.30
CA ARG A 39 8.77 -8.18 -5.25
C ARG A 39 7.45 -8.84 -5.70
N GLY A 40 6.42 -8.04 -5.96
CA GLY A 40 5.09 -8.50 -6.36
C GLY A 40 4.24 -9.17 -5.26
N ARG A 41 4.70 -9.21 -4.00
CA ARG A 41 3.92 -9.79 -2.89
C ARG A 41 2.86 -8.81 -2.40
N VAL A 42 1.60 -9.13 -2.68
CA VAL A 42 0.43 -8.33 -2.27
C VAL A 42 0.37 -8.06 -0.76
N PRO A 43 0.69 -9.01 0.15
CA PRO A 43 0.69 -8.72 1.59
C PRO A 43 1.63 -7.59 2.00
N GLU A 44 2.79 -7.46 1.35
CA GLU A 44 3.77 -6.42 1.66
C GLU A 44 3.33 -5.05 1.14
N LEU A 45 2.71 -5.03 -0.04
CA LEU A 45 2.06 -3.85 -0.58
C LEU A 45 0.93 -3.39 0.36
N ALA A 46 0.10 -4.32 0.84
CA ALA A 46 -0.99 -4.00 1.77
C ALA A 46 -0.49 -3.44 3.12
N ALA A 47 0.56 -4.02 3.69
CA ALA A 47 1.18 -3.52 4.92
C ALA A 47 1.68 -2.08 4.75
N ARG A 48 2.34 -1.77 3.62
CA ARG A 48 2.80 -0.43 3.30
C ARG A 48 1.66 0.55 3.05
N PHE A 49 0.59 0.10 2.37
CA PHE A 49 -0.60 0.90 2.18
C PHE A 49 -1.17 1.34 3.53
N ALA A 50 -1.38 0.40 4.45
CA ALA A 50 -1.89 0.69 5.79
C ALA A 50 -0.96 1.66 6.55
N ALA A 51 0.36 1.48 6.45
CA ALA A 51 1.31 2.39 7.07
C ALA A 51 1.20 3.83 6.52
N LYS A 52 1.08 4.00 5.20
CA LYS A 52 0.93 5.32 4.56
C LYS A 52 -0.39 6.00 4.97
N GLU A 53 -1.48 5.26 5.03
CA GLU A 53 -2.78 5.77 5.49
C GLU A 53 -2.74 6.14 6.98
N ALA A 54 -2.09 5.31 7.82
CA ALA A 54 -1.96 5.57 9.25
C ALA A 54 -1.17 6.87 9.53
N ILE A 55 -0.10 7.14 8.77
CA ILE A 55 0.69 8.38 8.91
C ILE A 55 -0.07 9.61 8.41
N SER A 56 -1.02 9.43 7.49
CA SER A 56 -1.81 10.52 6.91
C SER A 56 -2.99 10.96 7.80
N LYS A 57 -3.20 10.30 8.95
CA LYS A 57 -4.22 10.62 9.95
C LYS A 57 -3.63 11.49 11.07
#